data_AF-A0AA93C001-F1
#
_entry.id   AF-A0AA93C001-F1
#
_cell.length_a   1.000
_cell.length_b   1.000
_cell.length_c   1.000
_cell.angle_alpha   90.00
_cell.angle_beta   90.00
_cell.angle_gamma   90.00
#
_symmetry.space_group_name_H-M   'P 1'
#
loop_
_entity.id
_entity.type
_entity.pdbx_description
1 polymer ?
#
loop_
_entity_poly.entity_id
_entity_poly.type
_entity_poly.pdbx_seq_one_letter_code
_entity_poly.pdbx_strand_id
1 'polypeptide(L)'
;MADNDAAFIQYSDLNTKIWPLKERLDIGGIYVKSRDELIKAQTFIKDTLKRPAIVKFTAPFEEWVAPKTDIDVGFVYIDGNGVKITTNIPSGTESDHNYFMRCYTSPAALDNGVPIRPAPVLKDFTVKGIGAKQPEVTGQAPVYNFIDGIRFDSPESLLGNFSVNNLYISGFYYGMYFGTNAYIAHHYACHIIRCHECVYMPPANSSAKNFGEGINFFGGTLGNSQGLAIRNQNPNGAFRFFGTSIDYANAIVNVGAGSVEFHGCHIEFNNENSPITDIPFRCSAHQNASLLIQGGEIITLKGVLPQDYCFYAEAGSSGIIVENVKFYGVRTATGRYFGGTGDFVISHSRLDGGGAGAGIQTLTTANNNKIKDGSFAFSTKPFGWEVSGGNVSDPFTSDAITLAIEAGAGVNGSNALKVTKLGNTNTNAGLRVVVPVSQYEQLGACFTLKALNGGSGNLFATLRYVCIQETESNGVSIIAKSDAAAWDGTLNANDYAQFKEYRFNSNRRKVPVWATHVILSFNLYALAKNGVLYFDNACVTTM
;
A
#
# COMPACT_ATOMS: atom_id res chain seq x y z
N MET A 1 21.81 -36.15 -2.27
CA MET A 1 21.38 -37.31 -3.07
C MET A 1 21.90 -37.08 -4.48
N ALA A 2 22.70 -37.98 -5.03
CA ALA A 2 23.12 -37.89 -6.43
C ALA A 2 21.95 -38.36 -7.29
N ASP A 3 21.24 -37.39 -7.87
CA ASP A 3 20.17 -37.61 -8.83
C ASP A 3 20.83 -37.99 -10.17
N ASN A 4 21.14 -39.28 -10.35
CA ASN A 4 21.78 -39.80 -11.56
C ASN A 4 20.75 -39.95 -12.68
N ASP A 5 20.20 -38.82 -13.14
CA ASP A 5 19.49 -38.75 -14.41
C ASP A 5 20.51 -38.95 -15.54
N ALA A 6 20.35 -40.03 -16.31
CA ALA A 6 21.25 -40.39 -17.41
C ALA A 6 21.30 -39.32 -18.52
N ALA A 7 20.34 -38.39 -18.55
CA ALA A 7 20.36 -37.25 -19.45
C ALA A 7 21.25 -36.09 -18.97
N PHE A 8 21.68 -36.08 -17.69
CA PHE A 8 22.54 -35.03 -17.15
C PHE A 8 24.00 -35.45 -17.11
N ILE A 9 24.88 -34.55 -17.56
CA ILE A 9 26.33 -34.76 -17.55
C ILE A 9 26.99 -33.98 -16.41
N GLN A 10 28.18 -34.41 -15.98
CA GLN A 10 28.98 -33.66 -15.02
C GLN A 10 29.77 -32.57 -15.73
N TYR A 11 29.99 -31.43 -15.09
CA TYR A 11 30.83 -30.36 -15.65
C TYR A 11 32.24 -30.87 -16.07
N SER A 12 32.79 -31.86 -15.37
CA SER A 12 34.08 -32.48 -15.73
C SER A 12 34.12 -33.10 -17.13
N ASP A 13 32.97 -33.47 -17.68
CA ASP A 13 32.86 -34.14 -18.98
C ASP A 13 33.01 -33.17 -20.16
N LEU A 14 32.91 -31.85 -19.91
CA LEU A 14 32.88 -30.83 -20.97
C LEU A 14 34.20 -30.71 -21.75
N ASN A 15 35.35 -30.91 -21.08
CA ASN A 15 36.67 -30.60 -21.66
C ASN A 15 37.42 -31.82 -22.20
N THR A 16 36.89 -33.03 -22.02
CA THR A 16 37.63 -34.28 -22.25
C THR A 16 37.12 -35.07 -23.45
N LYS A 17 36.07 -34.60 -24.13
CA LYS A 17 35.37 -35.36 -25.16
C LYS A 17 35.03 -34.51 -26.39
N ILE A 18 35.15 -35.11 -27.57
CA ILE A 18 34.52 -34.60 -28.80
C ILE A 18 33.08 -35.07 -28.80
N TRP A 19 32.13 -34.14 -28.79
CA TRP A 19 30.69 -34.44 -28.72
C TRP A 19 30.10 -34.65 -30.12
N PRO A 20 29.71 -35.86 -30.53
CA PRO A 20 28.99 -36.11 -31.77
C PRO A 20 27.58 -35.50 -31.70
N LEU A 21 26.94 -35.27 -32.86
CA LEU A 21 25.61 -34.66 -32.92
C LEU A 21 24.57 -35.41 -32.06
N LYS A 22 24.54 -36.75 -32.14
CA LYS A 22 23.59 -37.57 -31.37
C LYS A 22 23.70 -37.31 -29.87
N GLU A 23 24.89 -37.37 -29.31
CA GLU A 23 25.08 -37.15 -27.87
C GLU A 23 24.73 -35.72 -27.45
N ARG A 24 25.00 -34.71 -28.29
CA ARG A 24 24.56 -33.33 -28.01
C ARG A 24 23.04 -33.21 -27.93
N LEU A 25 22.31 -33.98 -28.71
CA LEU A 25 20.84 -33.99 -28.69
C LEU A 25 20.30 -34.70 -27.44
N ASP A 26 21.04 -35.67 -26.90
CA ASP A 26 20.62 -36.48 -25.74
C ASP A 26 20.88 -35.81 -24.37
N ILE A 27 21.71 -34.74 -24.30
CA ILE A 27 22.01 -34.05 -23.04
C ILE A 27 20.81 -33.23 -22.54
N GLY A 28 20.16 -33.66 -21.47
CA GLY A 28 19.11 -32.90 -20.77
C GLY A 28 19.64 -31.71 -19.98
N GLY A 29 20.86 -31.81 -19.44
CA GLY A 29 21.48 -30.71 -18.69
C GLY A 29 22.87 -31.00 -18.13
N ILE A 30 23.39 -30.06 -17.35
CA ILE A 30 24.77 -30.06 -16.82
C ILE A 30 24.74 -29.80 -15.32
N TYR A 31 25.43 -30.64 -14.55
CA TYR A 31 25.67 -30.41 -13.13
C TYR A 31 26.85 -29.48 -12.90
N VAL A 32 26.67 -28.48 -12.03
CA VAL A 32 27.71 -27.53 -11.62
C VAL A 32 27.74 -27.36 -10.11
N LYS A 33 28.92 -27.11 -9.53
CA LYS A 33 29.10 -26.83 -8.09
C LYS A 33 29.65 -25.43 -7.79
N SER A 34 29.95 -24.64 -8.82
CA SER A 34 30.48 -23.29 -8.64
C SER A 34 30.02 -22.33 -9.74
N ARG A 35 30.19 -21.03 -9.48
CA ARG A 35 29.92 -19.97 -10.45
C ARG A 35 30.75 -20.13 -11.72
N ASP A 36 32.02 -20.50 -11.60
CA ASP A 36 32.91 -20.61 -12.77
C ASP A 36 32.55 -21.82 -13.64
N GLU A 37 32.09 -22.91 -13.01
CA GLU A 37 31.51 -24.04 -13.73
C GLU A 37 30.20 -23.64 -14.43
N LEU A 38 29.33 -22.86 -13.78
CA LEU A 38 28.12 -22.31 -14.40
C LEU A 38 28.42 -21.47 -15.65
N ILE A 39 29.40 -20.57 -15.59
CA ILE A 39 29.79 -19.75 -16.76
C ILE A 39 30.34 -20.60 -17.90
N LYS A 40 31.15 -21.61 -17.59
CA LYS A 40 31.68 -22.52 -18.62
C LYS A 40 30.60 -23.43 -19.20
N ALA A 41 29.66 -23.91 -18.37
CA ALA A 41 28.50 -24.66 -18.82
C ALA A 41 27.65 -23.81 -19.78
N GLN A 42 27.41 -22.53 -19.46
CA GLN A 42 26.76 -21.58 -20.36
C GLN A 42 27.47 -21.48 -21.71
N THR A 43 28.80 -21.28 -21.72
CA THR A 43 29.58 -21.22 -22.96
C THR A 43 29.43 -22.50 -23.79
N PHE A 44 29.51 -23.67 -23.14
CA PHE A 44 29.31 -24.95 -23.81
C PHE A 44 27.90 -25.09 -24.41
N ILE A 45 26.86 -24.72 -23.66
CA ILE A 45 25.47 -24.74 -24.12
C ILE A 45 25.31 -23.85 -25.36
N LYS A 46 25.85 -22.64 -25.32
CA LYS A 46 25.73 -21.66 -26.41
C LYS A 46 26.51 -22.10 -27.66
N ASP A 47 27.77 -22.50 -27.48
CA ASP A 47 28.68 -22.69 -28.62
C ASP A 47 28.66 -24.12 -29.17
N THR A 48 28.39 -25.10 -28.30
CA THR A 48 28.45 -26.54 -28.65
C THR A 48 27.07 -27.16 -28.81
N LEU A 49 26.17 -26.98 -27.83
CA LEU A 49 24.81 -27.53 -27.90
C LEU A 49 23.91 -26.72 -28.82
N LYS A 50 24.08 -25.39 -28.83
CA LYS A 50 23.32 -24.42 -29.64
C LYS A 50 21.81 -24.54 -29.46
N ARG A 51 21.39 -24.96 -28.27
CA ARG A 51 19.98 -25.07 -27.88
C ARG A 51 19.85 -24.84 -26.38
N PRO A 52 18.66 -24.46 -25.91
CA PRO A 52 18.47 -24.30 -24.48
C PRO A 52 18.64 -25.61 -23.70
N ALA A 53 19.22 -25.51 -22.49
CA ALA A 53 19.51 -26.65 -21.62
C ALA A 53 19.49 -26.27 -20.14
N ILE A 54 19.28 -27.25 -19.27
CA ILE A 54 19.23 -27.05 -17.82
C ILE A 54 20.65 -27.09 -17.24
N VAL A 55 20.96 -26.16 -16.35
CA VAL A 55 22.13 -26.22 -15.48
C VAL A 55 21.63 -26.45 -14.06
N LYS A 56 22.02 -27.59 -13.47
CA LYS A 56 21.56 -28.03 -12.16
C LYS A 56 22.65 -27.83 -11.12
N PHE A 57 22.33 -27.14 -10.03
CA PHE A 57 23.28 -26.95 -8.93
C PHE A 57 23.44 -28.23 -8.12
N THR A 58 24.67 -28.44 -7.65
CA THR A 58 25.02 -29.55 -6.74
C THR A 58 25.33 -29.02 -5.36
N ALA A 59 25.04 -29.83 -4.34
CA ALA A 59 25.35 -29.51 -2.95
C ALA A 59 26.63 -30.27 -2.52
N PRO A 60 27.59 -29.60 -1.86
CA PRO A 60 27.64 -28.17 -1.57
C PRO A 60 27.96 -27.33 -2.83
N PHE A 61 27.49 -26.08 -2.86
CA PHE A 61 27.86 -25.10 -3.87
C PHE A 61 28.90 -24.14 -3.29
N GLU A 62 29.92 -23.82 -4.07
CA GLU A 62 31.02 -22.95 -3.65
C GLU A 62 30.54 -21.53 -3.35
N GLU A 63 31.23 -20.84 -2.42
CA GLU A 63 30.89 -19.46 -2.10
C GLU A 63 31.01 -18.56 -3.33
N TRP A 64 29.98 -17.72 -3.54
CA TRP A 64 29.94 -16.82 -4.69
C TRP A 64 30.61 -15.49 -4.36
N VAL A 65 31.82 -15.30 -4.87
CA VAL A 65 32.63 -14.09 -4.60
C VAL A 65 32.71 -13.11 -5.79
N ALA A 66 32.40 -13.58 -7.00
CA ALA A 66 32.58 -12.81 -8.22
C ALA A 66 31.59 -11.64 -8.30
N PRO A 67 32.05 -10.40 -8.54
CA PRO A 67 31.16 -9.32 -8.90
C PRO A 67 30.60 -9.56 -10.31
N LYS A 68 29.33 -9.21 -10.52
CA LYS A 68 28.69 -9.09 -11.85
C LYS A 68 28.73 -10.40 -12.66
N THR A 69 27.85 -11.35 -12.32
CA THR A 69 27.71 -12.59 -13.09
C THR A 69 26.53 -12.55 -14.05
N ASP A 70 26.80 -12.73 -15.33
CA ASP A 70 25.81 -12.65 -16.41
C ASP A 70 25.40 -14.02 -16.92
N ILE A 71 24.09 -14.29 -16.88
CA ILE A 71 23.49 -15.53 -17.33
C ILE A 71 22.53 -15.27 -18.50
N ASP A 72 22.84 -15.89 -19.64
CA ASP A 72 22.02 -15.88 -20.84
C ASP A 72 20.87 -16.87 -20.66
N VAL A 73 19.81 -16.41 -20.01
CA VAL A 73 18.63 -17.22 -19.73
C VAL A 73 17.81 -17.54 -20.99
N GLY A 74 18.26 -17.10 -22.16
CA GLY A 74 17.77 -17.59 -23.46
C GLY A 74 18.25 -19.00 -23.79
N PHE A 75 19.40 -19.40 -23.23
CA PHE A 75 19.98 -20.73 -23.41
C PHE A 75 20.07 -21.53 -22.10
N VAL A 76 20.21 -20.85 -20.97
CA VAL A 76 20.49 -21.48 -19.68
C VAL A 76 19.28 -21.42 -18.76
N TYR A 77 18.77 -22.59 -18.36
CA TYR A 77 17.76 -22.69 -17.30
C TYR A 77 18.41 -23.15 -16.02
N ILE A 78 18.29 -22.39 -14.94
CA ILE A 78 18.92 -22.75 -13.67
C ILE A 78 17.92 -23.54 -12.83
N ASP A 79 18.26 -24.80 -12.56
CA ASP A 79 17.64 -25.61 -11.52
C ASP A 79 18.56 -25.62 -10.30
N GLY A 80 18.17 -24.86 -9.30
CA GLY A 80 18.86 -24.74 -8.03
C GLY A 80 18.91 -26.02 -7.21
N ASN A 81 18.04 -27.00 -7.49
CA ASN A 81 18.04 -28.31 -6.83
C ASN A 81 18.02 -28.24 -5.28
N GLY A 82 17.32 -27.25 -4.73
CA GLY A 82 17.24 -26.96 -3.29
C GLY A 82 18.53 -26.42 -2.66
N VAL A 83 19.54 -26.08 -3.46
CA VAL A 83 20.85 -25.65 -2.97
C VAL A 83 20.79 -24.29 -2.29
N LYS A 84 21.61 -24.14 -1.24
CA LYS A 84 21.84 -22.87 -0.54
C LYS A 84 23.19 -22.30 -0.96
N ILE A 85 23.16 -21.06 -1.45
CA ILE A 85 24.32 -20.32 -1.93
C ILE A 85 24.59 -19.18 -0.96
N THR A 86 25.81 -19.12 -0.43
CA THR A 86 26.33 -17.97 0.29
C THR A 86 27.15 -17.11 -0.65
N THR A 87 27.05 -15.79 -0.51
CA THR A 87 27.84 -14.86 -1.31
C THR A 87 28.74 -14.02 -0.43
N ASN A 88 29.93 -13.69 -0.93
CA ASN A 88 30.84 -12.70 -0.36
C ASN A 88 31.30 -11.75 -1.48
N ILE A 89 30.32 -11.14 -2.16
CA ILE A 89 30.53 -10.23 -3.29
C ILE A 89 30.98 -8.87 -2.73
N PRO A 90 32.02 -8.23 -3.29
CA PRO A 90 32.41 -6.88 -2.89
C PRO A 90 31.30 -5.87 -3.20
N SER A 91 31.10 -4.86 -2.34
CA SER A 91 30.14 -3.78 -2.60
C SER A 91 30.48 -3.01 -3.88
N GLY A 92 29.46 -2.62 -4.65
CA GLY A 92 29.58 -1.61 -5.69
C GLY A 92 29.45 -0.19 -5.12
N THR A 93 29.04 0.75 -5.98
CA THR A 93 28.66 2.12 -5.61
C THR A 93 27.16 2.32 -5.79
N GLU A 94 26.61 3.43 -5.30
CA GLU A 94 25.20 3.80 -5.50
C GLU A 94 24.81 3.93 -7.00
N SER A 95 25.75 4.33 -7.85
CA SER A 95 25.53 4.49 -9.30
C SER A 95 25.90 3.25 -10.12
N ASP A 96 26.69 2.34 -9.58
CA ASP A 96 27.14 1.12 -10.23
C ASP A 96 27.19 -0.04 -9.24
N HIS A 97 26.02 -0.63 -8.96
CA HIS A 97 25.96 -1.76 -8.05
C HIS A 97 26.63 -2.99 -8.68
N ASN A 98 27.25 -3.80 -7.83
CA ASN A 98 27.52 -5.19 -8.19
C ASN A 98 26.22 -6.01 -8.10
N TYR A 99 26.26 -7.25 -8.56
CA TYR A 99 25.12 -8.15 -8.48
C TYR A 99 25.56 -9.60 -8.40
N PHE A 100 24.75 -10.42 -7.71
CA PHE A 100 24.90 -11.87 -7.71
C PHE A 100 24.67 -12.44 -9.10
N MET A 101 23.55 -12.08 -9.73
CA MET A 101 23.22 -12.56 -11.07
C MET A 101 22.45 -11.52 -11.88
N ARG A 102 22.84 -11.31 -13.14
CA ARG A 102 22.02 -10.65 -14.16
C ARG A 102 21.54 -11.69 -15.15
N CYS A 103 20.23 -11.78 -15.30
CA CYS A 103 19.55 -12.54 -16.33
C CYS A 103 19.41 -11.65 -17.55
N TYR A 104 19.95 -12.11 -18.68
CA TYR A 104 19.82 -11.44 -19.98
C TYR A 104 19.48 -12.46 -21.07
N THR A 105 19.18 -11.98 -22.28
CA THR A 105 18.93 -12.84 -23.45
C THR A 105 19.74 -12.34 -24.63
N SER A 106 20.55 -13.20 -25.23
CA SER A 106 21.23 -12.86 -26.48
C SER A 106 20.28 -12.92 -27.68
N PRO A 107 20.51 -12.14 -28.75
CA PRO A 107 19.69 -12.18 -29.97
C PRO A 107 19.58 -13.57 -30.60
N ALA A 108 20.60 -14.42 -30.43
CA ALA A 108 20.62 -15.79 -30.95
C ALA A 108 19.62 -16.73 -30.25
N ALA A 109 19.09 -16.34 -29.09
CA ALA A 109 18.06 -17.09 -28.36
C ALA A 109 16.63 -16.66 -28.74
N LEU A 110 16.47 -15.70 -29.65
CA LEU A 110 15.16 -15.25 -30.11
C LEU A 110 14.73 -16.03 -31.36
N ASP A 111 13.46 -16.40 -31.44
CA ASP A 111 12.84 -16.90 -32.67
C ASP A 111 11.88 -15.84 -33.20
N ASN A 112 12.15 -15.33 -34.40
CA ASN A 112 11.41 -14.22 -35.03
C ASN A 112 11.18 -13.01 -34.11
N GLY A 113 12.19 -12.67 -33.29
CA GLY A 113 12.11 -11.55 -32.36
C GLY A 113 11.28 -11.84 -31.10
N VAL A 114 10.83 -13.07 -30.90
CA VAL A 114 10.14 -13.52 -29.69
C VAL A 114 11.09 -14.37 -28.86
N PRO A 115 11.23 -14.11 -27.56
CA PRO A 115 11.95 -15.03 -26.70
C PRO A 115 11.16 -16.33 -26.55
N ILE A 116 11.61 -17.40 -27.21
CA ILE A 116 11.06 -18.74 -27.06
C ILE A 116 11.91 -19.50 -26.06
N ARG A 117 11.34 -19.77 -24.88
CA ARG A 117 12.03 -20.53 -23.85
C ARG A 117 11.04 -21.31 -22.98
N PRO A 118 11.28 -22.60 -22.67
CA PRO A 118 10.62 -23.24 -21.55
C PRO A 118 10.80 -22.42 -20.26
N ALA A 119 9.74 -22.38 -19.47
CA ALA A 119 9.70 -21.69 -18.19
C ALA A 119 9.57 -22.75 -17.07
N PRO A 120 10.23 -22.58 -15.91
CA PRO A 120 10.92 -21.38 -15.43
C PRO A 120 12.38 -21.25 -15.88
N VAL A 121 12.88 -20.01 -15.95
CA VAL A 121 14.30 -19.70 -16.22
C VAL A 121 15.20 -19.87 -15.00
N LEU A 122 14.62 -19.70 -13.81
CA LEU A 122 15.29 -19.90 -12.54
C LEU A 122 14.33 -20.64 -11.60
N LYS A 123 14.80 -21.69 -10.93
CA LYS A 123 14.00 -22.33 -9.87
C LYS A 123 14.80 -22.95 -8.74
N ASP A 124 14.15 -23.14 -7.60
CA ASP A 124 14.56 -24.05 -6.52
C ASP A 124 15.95 -23.79 -5.90
N PHE A 125 16.34 -22.54 -5.61
CA PHE A 125 17.53 -22.25 -4.78
C PHE A 125 17.31 -21.13 -3.78
N THR A 126 18.18 -21.14 -2.77
CA THR A 126 18.35 -20.05 -1.80
C THR A 126 19.65 -19.32 -2.07
N VAL A 127 19.63 -17.99 -2.10
CA VAL A 127 20.83 -17.15 -2.14
C VAL A 127 20.82 -16.14 -1.00
N LYS A 128 21.95 -16.05 -0.29
CA LYS A 128 22.16 -15.13 0.83
C LYS A 128 23.34 -14.19 0.57
N GLY A 129 23.00 -12.91 0.43
CA GLY A 129 23.90 -11.75 0.40
C GLY A 129 24.58 -11.46 1.73
N ILE A 130 25.55 -10.54 1.70
CA ILE A 130 26.29 -10.07 2.89
C ILE A 130 25.48 -9.13 3.80
N GLY A 131 24.24 -8.78 3.42
CA GLY A 131 23.38 -7.83 4.11
C GLY A 131 23.27 -6.51 3.36
N ALA A 132 22.10 -5.88 3.37
CA ALA A 132 21.85 -4.65 2.61
C ALA A 132 22.52 -3.40 3.20
N LYS A 133 22.74 -3.41 4.53
CA LYS A 133 23.44 -2.37 5.28
C LYS A 133 24.74 -2.94 5.87
N GLN A 134 25.75 -2.09 5.97
CA GLN A 134 26.94 -2.36 6.76
C GLN A 134 26.60 -2.30 8.26
N PRO A 135 27.43 -2.91 9.14
CA PRO A 135 27.24 -2.80 10.58
C PRO A 135 27.10 -1.34 11.01
N GLU A 136 26.10 -1.07 11.85
CA GLU A 136 25.80 0.28 12.31
C GLU A 136 26.95 0.83 13.17
N VAL A 137 27.40 2.05 12.84
CA VAL A 137 28.36 2.81 13.64
C VAL A 137 27.62 3.97 14.29
N THR A 138 27.62 4.01 15.62
CA THR A 138 26.86 5.01 16.39
C THR A 138 27.20 6.44 15.96
N GLY A 139 26.18 7.23 15.66
CA GLY A 139 26.32 8.64 15.27
C GLY A 139 26.65 8.88 13.79
N GLN A 140 26.70 7.82 12.98
CA GLN A 140 26.90 7.93 11.53
C GLN A 140 25.64 7.56 10.75
N ALA A 141 25.52 8.14 9.55
CA ALA A 141 24.47 7.74 8.63
C ALA A 141 24.65 6.27 8.21
N PRO A 142 23.56 5.53 7.95
CA PRO A 142 23.64 4.17 7.45
C PRO A 142 24.46 4.09 6.16
N VAL A 143 25.41 3.16 6.10
CA VAL A 143 26.16 2.82 4.89
C VAL A 143 25.59 1.55 4.29
N TYR A 144 25.34 1.56 2.98
CA TYR A 144 24.72 0.45 2.26
C TYR A 144 25.75 -0.41 1.53
N ASN A 145 25.46 -1.70 1.39
CA ASN A 145 26.17 -2.57 0.46
C ASN A 145 25.42 -2.57 -0.87
N PHE A 146 25.98 -1.93 -1.89
CA PHE A 146 25.36 -1.78 -3.21
C PHE A 146 25.58 -3.05 -4.06
N ILE A 147 24.85 -4.10 -3.68
CA ILE A 147 24.88 -5.41 -4.35
C ILE A 147 23.43 -5.85 -4.58
N ASP A 148 23.05 -6.07 -5.82
CA ASP A 148 21.72 -6.59 -6.14
C ASP A 148 21.72 -8.12 -6.17
N GLY A 149 20.59 -8.73 -5.80
CA GLY A 149 20.39 -10.16 -5.89
C GLY A 149 20.29 -10.59 -7.35
N ILE A 150 19.10 -10.46 -7.91
CA ILE A 150 18.84 -10.84 -9.31
C ILE A 150 18.42 -9.62 -10.12
N ARG A 151 19.15 -9.33 -11.19
CA ARG A 151 18.79 -8.33 -12.18
C ARG A 151 18.16 -9.00 -13.39
N PHE A 152 16.96 -8.59 -13.77
CA PHE A 152 16.40 -8.84 -15.08
C PHE A 152 16.69 -7.60 -15.92
N ASP A 153 17.79 -7.62 -16.67
CA ASP A 153 18.25 -6.47 -17.44
C ASP A 153 19.04 -6.98 -18.65
N SER A 154 18.50 -6.74 -19.83
CA SER A 154 18.97 -7.30 -21.09
C SER A 154 19.09 -6.21 -22.16
N PRO A 155 20.05 -5.28 -22.07
CA PRO A 155 20.32 -4.32 -23.15
C PRO A 155 20.62 -4.98 -24.51
N GLU A 156 21.07 -6.23 -24.49
CA GLU A 156 21.46 -7.01 -25.66
C GLU A 156 20.25 -7.45 -26.52
N SER A 157 19.11 -7.75 -25.89
CA SER A 157 17.91 -8.21 -26.58
C SER A 157 16.68 -8.34 -25.67
N LEU A 158 15.55 -8.74 -26.24
CA LEU A 158 14.28 -8.90 -25.54
C LEU A 158 14.34 -9.98 -24.44
N LEU A 159 14.01 -9.61 -23.19
CA LEU A 159 13.87 -10.49 -22.03
C LEU A 159 12.39 -10.52 -21.60
N GLY A 160 11.59 -11.12 -22.47
CA GLY A 160 10.16 -11.33 -22.26
C GLY A 160 9.80 -12.76 -21.90
N ASN A 161 8.56 -12.96 -21.43
CA ASN A 161 7.88 -14.27 -21.36
C ASN A 161 8.65 -15.32 -20.54
N PHE A 162 8.98 -15.00 -19.29
CA PHE A 162 9.72 -15.91 -18.42
C PHE A 162 9.02 -16.12 -17.08
N SER A 163 9.38 -17.21 -16.40
CA SER A 163 8.96 -17.44 -15.01
C SER A 163 10.11 -17.80 -14.10
N VAL A 164 9.92 -17.51 -12.81
CA VAL A 164 10.88 -17.71 -11.73
C VAL A 164 10.15 -18.41 -10.59
N ASN A 165 10.63 -19.57 -10.14
CA ASN A 165 9.86 -20.41 -9.24
C ASN A 165 10.65 -20.75 -7.97
N ASN A 166 10.02 -20.62 -6.80
CA ASN A 166 10.55 -21.15 -5.54
C ASN A 166 11.99 -20.69 -5.24
N LEU A 167 12.24 -19.38 -5.38
CA LEU A 167 13.51 -18.77 -5.01
C LEU A 167 13.43 -18.14 -3.62
N TYR A 168 14.50 -18.26 -2.84
CA TYR A 168 14.71 -17.48 -1.63
C TYR A 168 15.91 -16.54 -1.80
N ILE A 169 15.68 -15.23 -1.77
CA ILE A 169 16.70 -14.19 -1.95
C ILE A 169 16.75 -13.35 -0.68
N SER A 170 17.96 -13.16 -0.12
CA SER A 170 18.07 -12.36 1.11
C SER A 170 19.39 -11.62 1.26
N GLY A 171 19.36 -10.44 1.88
CA GLY A 171 20.58 -9.72 2.25
C GLY A 171 21.24 -8.92 1.12
N PHE A 172 20.45 -8.41 0.16
CA PHE A 172 20.91 -7.60 -0.97
C PHE A 172 20.37 -6.17 -0.88
N TYR A 173 20.93 -5.24 -1.64
CA TYR A 173 20.36 -3.91 -1.81
C TYR A 173 18.98 -4.02 -2.48
N TYR A 174 18.94 -4.40 -3.76
CA TYR A 174 17.72 -4.84 -4.42
C TYR A 174 17.66 -6.35 -4.43
N GLY A 175 16.55 -6.95 -3.98
CA GLY A 175 16.33 -8.39 -4.10
C GLY A 175 16.15 -8.81 -5.56
N MET A 176 15.18 -8.20 -6.24
CA MET A 176 15.00 -8.28 -7.68
C MET A 176 14.91 -6.88 -8.30
N TYR A 177 15.63 -6.69 -9.41
CA TYR A 177 15.67 -5.45 -10.20
C TYR A 177 15.14 -5.73 -11.61
N PHE A 178 14.23 -4.89 -12.11
CA PHE A 178 13.65 -5.02 -13.45
C PHE A 178 14.05 -3.84 -14.34
N GLY A 179 15.05 -4.07 -15.20
CA GLY A 179 15.62 -3.08 -16.12
C GLY A 179 15.29 -3.36 -17.58
N THR A 180 16.20 -2.96 -18.46
CA THR A 180 16.03 -2.94 -19.91
C THR A 180 15.50 -4.25 -20.45
N ASN A 181 14.47 -4.17 -21.31
CA ASN A 181 13.87 -5.32 -21.99
C ASN A 181 13.27 -6.39 -21.07
N ALA A 182 13.10 -6.15 -19.76
CA ALA A 182 12.47 -7.09 -18.85
C ALA A 182 10.94 -6.87 -18.77
N TYR A 183 10.16 -7.81 -19.29
CA TYR A 183 8.70 -7.75 -19.34
C TYR A 183 8.05 -9.13 -19.35
N ILE A 184 6.74 -9.20 -19.10
CA ILE A 184 5.90 -10.41 -19.06
C ILE A 184 6.60 -11.51 -18.22
N ALA A 185 6.79 -11.20 -16.94
CA ALA A 185 7.52 -12.03 -16.00
C ALA A 185 6.57 -12.57 -14.92
N HIS A 186 6.63 -13.87 -14.65
CA HIS A 186 5.77 -14.53 -13.66
C HIS A 186 6.61 -15.18 -12.55
N HIS A 187 6.42 -14.73 -11.31
CA HIS A 187 7.17 -15.21 -10.15
C HIS A 187 6.26 -16.05 -9.27
N TYR A 188 6.60 -17.31 -9.03
CA TYR A 188 5.78 -18.24 -8.24
C TYR A 188 6.52 -18.61 -6.96
N ALA A 189 5.86 -18.41 -5.80
CA ALA A 189 6.40 -18.76 -4.49
C ALA A 189 7.82 -18.21 -4.22
N CYS A 190 8.10 -16.98 -4.65
CA CYS A 190 9.39 -16.34 -4.40
C CYS A 190 9.40 -15.62 -3.05
N HIS A 191 10.47 -15.82 -2.28
CA HIS A 191 10.69 -15.18 -0.99
C HIS A 191 11.86 -14.20 -1.11
N ILE A 192 11.61 -12.91 -0.94
CA ILE A 192 12.62 -11.86 -1.04
C ILE A 192 12.64 -11.10 0.28
N ILE A 193 13.67 -11.35 1.10
CA ILE A 193 13.62 -11.04 2.53
C ILE A 193 14.91 -10.36 3.00
N ARG A 194 14.83 -9.36 3.88
CA ARG A 194 16.01 -8.63 4.41
C ARG A 194 16.86 -7.96 3.32
N CYS A 195 16.22 -7.52 2.24
CA CYS A 195 16.85 -6.62 1.28
C CYS A 195 16.65 -5.15 1.70
N HIS A 196 17.38 -4.20 1.12
CA HIS A 196 17.02 -2.78 1.30
C HIS A 196 15.67 -2.53 0.64
N GLU A 197 15.54 -2.95 -0.62
CA GLU A 197 14.26 -3.10 -1.28
C GLU A 197 14.07 -4.50 -1.85
N CYS A 198 12.88 -5.08 -1.68
CA CYS A 198 12.66 -6.45 -2.15
C CYS A 198 12.54 -6.47 -3.69
N VAL A 199 11.70 -5.60 -4.26
CA VAL A 199 11.55 -5.48 -5.71
C VAL A 199 11.59 -4.03 -6.15
N TYR A 200 12.34 -3.78 -7.22
CA TYR A 200 12.60 -2.43 -7.71
C TYR A 200 12.45 -2.34 -9.23
N MET A 201 11.78 -1.29 -9.69
CA MET A 201 11.72 -0.89 -11.09
C MET A 201 12.19 0.57 -11.21
N PRO A 202 13.25 0.85 -12.01
CA PRO A 202 13.86 2.17 -12.14
C PRO A 202 12.96 3.18 -12.86
N PRO A 203 13.27 4.48 -12.75
CA PRO A 203 12.52 5.51 -13.44
C PRO A 203 12.77 5.49 -14.96
N ALA A 204 11.82 5.97 -15.76
CA ALA A 204 11.96 6.01 -17.23
C ALA A 204 13.07 6.96 -17.73
N ASN A 205 13.49 7.94 -16.90
CA ASN A 205 14.64 8.80 -17.19
C ASN A 205 15.99 8.10 -16.93
N SER A 206 15.98 6.86 -16.45
CA SER A 206 17.18 6.02 -16.44
C SER A 206 17.57 5.59 -17.87
N SER A 207 18.71 4.90 -17.97
CA SER A 207 19.14 4.26 -19.22
C SER A 207 18.26 3.07 -19.62
N ALA A 208 17.40 2.56 -18.73
CA ALA A 208 16.55 1.41 -19.02
C ALA A 208 15.47 1.75 -20.07
N LYS A 209 15.19 0.80 -20.97
CA LYS A 209 14.21 0.91 -22.06
C LYS A 209 13.36 -0.35 -22.18
N ASN A 210 12.11 -0.19 -22.63
CA ASN A 210 11.20 -1.30 -22.94
C ASN A 210 11.04 -2.32 -21.78
N PHE A 211 10.57 -1.88 -20.62
CA PHE A 211 10.52 -2.71 -19.42
C PHE A 211 9.28 -2.47 -18.59
N GLY A 212 8.98 -3.42 -17.71
CA GLY A 212 7.97 -3.29 -16.66
C GLY A 212 6.55 -3.72 -17.04
N GLU A 213 6.29 -4.05 -18.30
CA GLU A 213 5.01 -4.62 -18.70
C GLU A 213 4.83 -6.01 -18.07
N GLY A 214 3.67 -6.28 -17.47
CA GLY A 214 3.27 -7.64 -17.09
C GLY A 214 4.16 -8.33 -16.04
N ILE A 215 4.68 -7.61 -15.04
CA ILE A 215 5.45 -8.23 -13.96
C ILE A 215 4.52 -8.70 -12.84
N ASN A 216 4.41 -10.01 -12.66
CA ASN A 216 3.45 -10.65 -11.75
C ASN A 216 4.13 -11.54 -10.71
N PHE A 217 3.59 -11.57 -9.50
CA PHE A 217 3.99 -12.43 -8.39
C PHE A 217 2.79 -13.20 -7.86
N PHE A 218 2.94 -14.52 -7.66
CA PHE A 218 1.91 -15.43 -7.20
C PHE A 218 2.40 -16.17 -5.94
N GLY A 219 1.80 -15.84 -4.80
CA GLY A 219 2.24 -16.30 -3.49
C GLY A 219 3.62 -15.76 -3.10
N GLY A 220 4.29 -16.45 -2.16
CA GLY A 220 5.60 -16.04 -1.66
C GLY A 220 5.55 -14.92 -0.63
N THR A 221 6.71 -14.34 -0.33
CA THR A 221 6.86 -13.31 0.73
C THR A 221 7.84 -12.24 0.30
N LEU A 222 7.45 -10.98 0.41
CA LEU A 222 8.37 -9.84 0.47
C LEU A 222 8.45 -9.38 1.91
N GLY A 223 9.61 -9.43 2.55
CA GLY A 223 9.61 -9.10 3.98
C GLY A 223 10.91 -8.71 4.63
N ASN A 224 10.79 -8.18 5.85
CA ASN A 224 11.87 -7.66 6.66
C ASN A 224 12.77 -6.68 5.88
N SER A 225 12.20 -5.93 4.93
CA SER A 225 12.99 -5.00 4.12
C SER A 225 13.51 -3.87 5.01
N GLN A 226 14.77 -3.50 4.82
CA GLN A 226 15.44 -2.47 5.61
C GLN A 226 15.16 -1.04 5.09
N GLY A 227 14.30 -0.94 4.08
CA GLY A 227 13.80 0.27 3.44
C GLY A 227 12.36 0.05 2.99
N LEU A 228 12.15 -0.42 1.78
CA LEU A 228 10.83 -0.51 1.13
C LEU A 228 10.58 -1.92 0.59
N ALA A 229 9.40 -2.50 0.70
CA ALA A 229 9.17 -3.80 0.05
C ALA A 229 9.15 -3.66 -1.48
N ILE A 230 8.41 -2.68 -2.00
CA ILE A 230 8.14 -2.53 -3.44
C ILE A 230 8.32 -1.08 -3.88
N ARG A 231 9.16 -0.87 -4.90
CA ARG A 231 9.28 0.42 -5.58
C ARG A 231 9.02 0.31 -7.08
N ASN A 232 8.08 1.09 -7.58
CA ASN A 232 7.91 1.30 -9.02
C ASN A 232 8.09 2.77 -9.38
N GLN A 233 9.04 3.07 -10.27
CA GLN A 233 9.27 4.43 -10.78
C GLN A 233 9.07 4.54 -12.29
N ASN A 234 8.68 3.46 -12.96
CA ASN A 234 8.48 3.44 -14.40
C ASN A 234 7.01 3.77 -14.74
N PRO A 235 6.71 4.87 -15.45
CA PRO A 235 5.36 5.27 -15.81
C PRO A 235 4.57 4.23 -16.61
N ASN A 236 5.26 3.36 -17.36
CA ASN A 236 4.64 2.31 -18.17
C ASN A 236 4.74 0.92 -17.51
N GLY A 237 5.33 0.85 -16.31
CA GLY A 237 5.56 -0.39 -15.58
C GLY A 237 4.43 -0.72 -14.61
N ALA A 238 4.22 -2.01 -14.38
CA ALA A 238 3.26 -2.50 -13.40
C ALA A 238 3.83 -3.70 -12.63
N PHE A 239 3.69 -3.68 -11.31
CA PHE A 239 3.81 -4.88 -10.48
C PHE A 239 2.43 -5.35 -10.03
N ARG A 240 2.16 -6.65 -10.14
CA ARG A 240 0.94 -7.27 -9.63
C ARG A 240 1.27 -8.42 -8.70
N PHE A 241 0.66 -8.44 -7.53
CA PHE A 241 0.88 -9.45 -6.51
C PHE A 241 -0.43 -10.16 -6.20
N PHE A 242 -0.41 -11.48 -6.25
CA PHE A 242 -1.58 -12.35 -6.05
C PHE A 242 -1.32 -13.28 -4.87
N GLY A 243 -2.00 -13.03 -3.74
CA GLY A 243 -1.81 -13.82 -2.52
C GLY A 243 -0.40 -13.79 -1.94
N THR A 244 0.41 -12.79 -2.30
CA THR A 244 1.76 -12.60 -1.76
C THR A 244 1.68 -12.01 -0.35
N SER A 245 2.53 -12.49 0.55
CA SER A 245 2.68 -11.89 1.88
C SER A 245 3.68 -10.72 1.83
N ILE A 246 3.34 -9.59 2.43
CA ILE A 246 4.24 -8.45 2.58
C ILE A 246 4.42 -8.15 4.08
N ASP A 247 5.54 -8.61 4.63
CA ASP A 247 5.69 -8.75 6.07
C ASP A 247 6.86 -7.94 6.62
N TYR A 248 6.59 -7.13 7.64
CA TYR A 248 7.58 -6.47 8.48
C TYR A 248 8.58 -5.63 7.69
N ALA A 249 8.12 -5.03 6.60
CA ALA A 249 8.88 -4.05 5.85
C ALA A 249 8.87 -2.69 6.56
N ASN A 250 9.97 -1.95 6.47
CA ASN A 250 10.09 -0.59 7.02
C ASN A 250 9.15 0.43 6.33
N ALA A 251 8.69 0.11 5.12
CA ALA A 251 7.59 0.70 4.38
C ALA A 251 7.11 -0.34 3.34
N ILE A 252 5.83 -0.30 2.94
CA ILE A 252 5.24 -1.34 2.08
C ILE A 252 5.51 -1.04 0.61
N VAL A 253 5.01 0.09 0.11
CA VAL A 253 5.05 0.40 -1.32
C VAL A 253 5.19 1.89 -1.57
N ASN A 254 6.04 2.22 -2.54
CA ASN A 254 6.13 3.56 -3.12
C ASN A 254 5.97 3.48 -4.63
N VAL A 255 4.84 3.99 -5.11
CA VAL A 255 4.54 4.15 -6.52
C VAL A 255 4.99 5.55 -6.94
N GLY A 256 6.24 5.64 -7.40
CA GLY A 256 6.83 6.85 -7.97
C GLY A 256 6.29 7.16 -9.36
N ALA A 257 5.92 6.14 -10.15
CA ALA A 257 5.17 6.21 -11.39
C ALA A 257 4.69 4.79 -11.76
N GLY A 258 3.75 4.69 -12.71
CA GLY A 258 3.17 3.39 -13.13
C GLY A 258 2.24 2.82 -12.07
N SER A 259 1.98 1.51 -12.09
CA SER A 259 1.05 0.89 -11.15
C SER A 259 1.67 -0.16 -10.23
N VAL A 260 1.10 -0.31 -9.05
CA VAL A 260 1.27 -1.49 -8.20
C VAL A 260 -0.12 -1.98 -7.79
N GLU A 261 -0.35 -3.29 -7.90
CA GLU A 261 -1.63 -3.90 -7.57
C GLU A 261 -1.45 -5.08 -6.60
N PHE A 262 -2.19 -5.07 -5.51
CA PHE A 262 -2.29 -6.17 -4.55
C PHE A 262 -3.65 -6.85 -4.67
N HIS A 263 -3.64 -8.17 -4.91
CA HIS A 263 -4.84 -8.99 -5.07
C HIS A 263 -4.84 -10.10 -4.01
N GLY A 264 -5.70 -9.98 -3.00
CA GLY A 264 -5.83 -10.97 -1.92
C GLY A 264 -4.58 -11.16 -1.08
N CYS A 265 -3.76 -10.12 -0.92
CA CYS A 265 -2.48 -10.18 -0.21
C CYS A 265 -2.63 -10.12 1.32
N HIS A 266 -1.69 -10.73 2.03
CA HIS A 266 -1.49 -10.54 3.47
C HIS A 266 -0.45 -9.46 3.67
N ILE A 267 -0.77 -8.36 4.35
CA ILE A 267 0.16 -7.25 4.56
C ILE A 267 0.25 -6.97 6.05
N GLU A 268 1.40 -7.25 6.65
CA GLU A 268 1.61 -7.13 8.09
C GLU A 268 2.85 -6.30 8.38
N PHE A 269 2.74 -5.26 9.21
CA PHE A 269 3.88 -4.38 9.48
C PHE A 269 3.86 -3.74 10.86
N ASN A 270 4.93 -3.00 11.16
CA ASN A 270 5.17 -2.33 12.44
C ASN A 270 5.08 -3.30 13.63
N ASN A 271 6.13 -4.10 13.82
CA ASN A 271 6.32 -4.90 15.03
C ASN A 271 7.53 -4.39 15.84
N GLU A 272 7.90 -5.08 16.91
CA GLU A 272 9.02 -4.68 17.77
C GLU A 272 10.38 -4.70 17.05
N ASN A 273 10.58 -5.71 16.19
CA ASN A 273 11.86 -5.96 15.50
C ASN A 273 11.98 -5.24 14.14
N SER A 274 10.88 -4.73 13.63
CA SER A 274 10.74 -4.08 12.33
C SER A 274 9.75 -2.93 12.46
N PRO A 275 10.14 -1.86 13.18
CA PRO A 275 9.34 -0.67 13.27
C PRO A 275 9.26 0.00 11.91
N ILE A 276 8.08 0.51 11.56
CA ILE A 276 7.91 1.25 10.33
C ILE A 276 8.63 2.61 10.42
N THR A 277 9.32 3.02 9.36
CA THR A 277 10.13 4.26 9.35
C THR A 277 9.64 5.31 8.37
N ASP A 278 8.71 4.97 7.48
CA ASP A 278 8.08 5.89 6.51
C ASP A 278 6.58 5.59 6.40
N ILE A 279 5.84 6.39 5.62
CA ILE A 279 4.43 6.12 5.30
C ILE A 279 4.34 4.78 4.56
N PRO A 280 3.51 3.83 5.03
CA PRO A 280 3.53 2.47 4.48
C PRO A 280 3.13 2.41 3.00
N PHE A 281 2.10 3.15 2.59
CA PHE A 281 1.60 3.14 1.21
C PHE A 281 1.65 4.54 0.62
N ARG A 282 2.45 4.73 -0.44
CA ARG A 282 2.66 6.05 -1.06
C ARG A 282 2.48 6.04 -2.58
N CYS A 283 1.79 7.05 -3.09
CA CYS A 283 1.81 7.46 -4.51
C CYS A 283 2.39 8.88 -4.65
N SER A 284 3.34 9.05 -5.57
CA SER A 284 3.93 10.36 -5.90
C SER A 284 2.98 11.23 -6.74
N ALA A 285 3.34 12.48 -7.01
CA ALA A 285 2.59 13.40 -7.86
C ALA A 285 2.57 13.03 -9.37
N HIS A 286 3.19 11.92 -9.78
CA HIS A 286 3.24 11.52 -11.18
C HIS A 286 1.87 11.03 -11.67
N GLN A 287 1.39 11.49 -12.83
CA GLN A 287 0.04 11.21 -13.33
C GLN A 287 -0.31 9.72 -13.43
N ASN A 288 0.67 8.89 -13.81
CA ASN A 288 0.49 7.45 -13.93
C ASN A 288 0.68 6.69 -12.61
N ALA A 289 1.08 7.33 -11.50
CA ALA A 289 1.27 6.66 -10.22
C ALA A 289 -0.08 6.20 -9.66
N SER A 290 -0.30 4.89 -9.61
CA SER A 290 -1.51 4.28 -9.06
C SER A 290 -1.22 3.08 -8.15
N LEU A 291 -2.02 2.96 -7.10
CA LEU A 291 -1.99 1.80 -6.21
C LEU A 291 -3.40 1.23 -6.08
N LEU A 292 -3.55 -0.06 -6.40
CA LEU A 292 -4.76 -0.83 -6.13
C LEU A 292 -4.49 -1.85 -5.03
N ILE A 293 -5.36 -1.91 -4.03
CA ILE A 293 -5.37 -2.95 -3.01
C ILE A 293 -6.76 -3.58 -3.01
N GLN A 294 -6.88 -4.80 -3.49
CA GLN A 294 -8.15 -5.50 -3.64
C GLN A 294 -8.14 -6.82 -2.86
N GLY A 295 -9.02 -6.95 -1.88
CA GLY A 295 -9.10 -8.11 -1.00
C GLY A 295 -7.94 -8.22 -0.01
N GLY A 296 -7.88 -9.34 0.70
CA GLY A 296 -6.80 -9.61 1.65
C GLY A 296 -6.92 -8.84 2.97
N GLU A 297 -5.78 -8.58 3.60
CA GLU A 297 -5.72 -7.92 4.91
C GLU A 297 -4.50 -7.04 5.13
N ILE A 298 -4.70 -5.98 5.92
CA ILE A 298 -3.69 -5.05 6.40
C ILE A 298 -3.67 -5.09 7.92
N ILE A 299 -2.54 -5.48 8.48
CA ILE A 299 -2.34 -5.76 9.89
C ILE A 299 -1.19 -4.93 10.44
N THR A 300 -1.39 -4.33 11.62
CA THR A 300 -0.31 -3.77 12.42
C THR A 300 -0.28 -4.37 13.81
N LEU A 301 0.89 -4.86 14.23
CA LEU A 301 1.03 -5.54 15.52
C LEU A 301 1.34 -4.59 16.69
N LYS A 302 2.06 -3.50 16.42
CA LYS A 302 2.46 -2.52 17.43
C LYS A 302 1.49 -1.34 17.44
N GLY A 303 0.79 -1.17 18.57
CA GLY A 303 -0.07 -0.04 18.96
C GLY A 303 -0.38 1.03 17.91
N VAL A 304 -0.13 2.30 18.26
CA VAL A 304 -0.30 3.43 17.33
C VAL A 304 0.97 3.56 16.49
N LEU A 305 0.83 3.63 15.16
CA LEU A 305 1.89 3.93 14.21
C LEU A 305 2.44 5.34 14.50
N PRO A 306 3.76 5.56 14.46
CA PRO A 306 4.34 6.89 14.61
C PRO A 306 4.05 7.83 13.43
N GLN A 307 3.64 7.30 12.29
CA GLN A 307 3.29 8.07 11.09
C GLN A 307 1.92 8.72 11.26
N ASP A 308 1.80 9.91 10.68
CA ASP A 308 0.55 10.65 10.64
C ASP A 308 -0.54 9.94 9.84
N TYR A 309 -0.14 9.17 8.82
CA TYR A 309 -1.05 8.51 7.88
C TYR A 309 -0.56 7.10 7.52
N CYS A 310 -1.50 6.25 7.12
CA CYS A 310 -1.19 4.91 6.59
C CYS A 310 -1.02 4.97 5.06
N PHE A 311 -1.87 5.75 4.40
CA PHE A 311 -1.89 5.99 2.97
C PHE A 311 -1.55 7.45 2.69
N TYR A 312 -0.78 7.70 1.64
CA TYR A 312 -0.47 9.05 1.19
C TYR A 312 -0.40 9.14 -0.33
N ALA A 313 -1.18 10.04 -0.91
CA ALA A 313 -1.13 10.33 -2.34
C ALA A 313 -0.96 11.84 -2.57
N GLU A 314 -0.05 12.19 -3.47
CA GLU A 314 0.16 13.58 -3.89
C GLU A 314 -0.82 13.97 -5.00
N ALA A 315 -1.19 15.26 -5.05
CA ALA A 315 -2.00 15.80 -6.14
C ALA A 315 -1.33 15.54 -7.50
N GLY A 316 -2.16 15.21 -8.49
CA GLY A 316 -1.71 14.86 -9.82
C GLY A 316 -1.54 13.35 -10.04
N SER A 317 -1.49 12.52 -8.99
CA SER A 317 -1.46 11.06 -9.12
C SER A 317 -2.79 10.46 -9.60
N SER A 318 -2.75 9.20 -10.08
CA SER A 318 -3.96 8.38 -10.29
C SER A 318 -4.51 7.80 -8.98
N GLY A 319 -3.88 8.11 -7.84
CA GLY A 319 -4.39 7.85 -6.50
C GLY A 319 -4.16 6.44 -5.96
N ILE A 320 -4.85 6.18 -4.84
CA ILE A 320 -4.85 4.92 -4.11
C ILE A 320 -6.29 4.41 -4.01
N ILE A 321 -6.54 3.18 -4.44
CA ILE A 321 -7.85 2.51 -4.35
C ILE A 321 -7.71 1.30 -3.43
N VAL A 322 -8.58 1.23 -2.42
CA VAL A 322 -8.64 0.13 -1.45
C VAL A 322 -10.04 -0.49 -1.47
N GLU A 323 -10.15 -1.75 -1.86
CA GLU A 323 -11.44 -2.42 -2.04
C GLU A 323 -11.46 -3.79 -1.35
N ASN A 324 -12.53 -4.10 -0.61
CA ASN A 324 -12.74 -5.41 0.00
C ASN A 324 -11.63 -5.85 0.99
N VAL A 325 -10.93 -4.90 1.61
CA VAL A 325 -9.77 -5.18 2.49
C VAL A 325 -10.19 -5.26 3.95
N LYS A 326 -9.59 -6.19 4.70
CA LYS A 326 -9.72 -6.26 6.16
C LYS A 326 -8.59 -5.50 6.85
N PHE A 327 -8.92 -4.74 7.88
CA PHE A 327 -7.97 -3.96 8.66
C PHE A 327 -7.91 -4.45 10.10
N TYR A 328 -6.69 -4.72 10.60
CA TYR A 328 -6.44 -5.16 11.97
C TYR A 328 -5.39 -4.27 12.63
N GLY A 329 -5.75 -3.67 13.76
CA GLY A 329 -4.81 -2.90 14.59
C GLY A 329 -4.38 -1.54 14.02
N VAL A 330 -4.60 -1.25 12.74
CA VAL A 330 -4.04 -0.09 12.03
C VAL A 330 -4.51 1.24 12.63
N ARG A 331 -3.59 1.96 13.28
CA ARG A 331 -3.84 3.29 13.85
C ARG A 331 -2.69 4.24 13.59
N THR A 332 -2.97 5.44 13.12
CA THR A 332 -1.96 6.47 12.87
C THR A 332 -1.90 7.49 14.00
N ALA A 333 -0.81 8.25 14.05
CA ALA A 333 -0.59 9.29 15.05
C ALA A 333 -1.68 10.38 14.99
N THR A 334 -2.14 10.73 13.78
CA THR A 334 -3.19 11.74 13.63
C THR A 334 -4.59 11.17 13.86
N GLY A 335 -4.79 9.85 13.85
CA GLY A 335 -6.11 9.24 13.84
C GLY A 335 -6.80 9.27 12.46
N ARG A 336 -6.04 9.45 11.38
CA ARG A 336 -6.52 9.45 9.98
C ARG A 336 -5.78 8.40 9.16
N TYR A 337 -6.51 7.67 8.32
CA TYR A 337 -5.88 6.68 7.42
C TYR A 337 -5.10 7.32 6.28
N PHE A 338 -5.59 8.43 5.73
CA PHE A 338 -5.04 9.05 4.54
C PHE A 338 -4.55 10.47 4.79
N GLY A 339 -3.43 10.82 4.16
CA GLY A 339 -2.94 12.19 4.02
C GLY A 339 -2.53 12.51 2.58
N GLY A 340 -2.23 13.77 2.32
CA GLY A 340 -1.92 14.27 0.98
C GLY A 340 -3.15 14.84 0.27
N THR A 341 -2.96 15.19 -1.00
CA THR A 341 -3.92 15.94 -1.84
C THR A 341 -4.32 15.18 -3.11
N GLY A 342 -3.80 13.97 -3.30
CA GLY A 342 -4.17 13.07 -4.40
C GLY A 342 -5.46 12.30 -4.11
N ASP A 343 -5.87 11.51 -5.09
CA ASP A 343 -7.07 10.71 -4.99
C ASP A 343 -6.91 9.51 -4.04
N PHE A 344 -7.92 9.30 -3.21
CA PHE A 344 -8.02 8.13 -2.35
C PHE A 344 -9.46 7.67 -2.26
N VAL A 345 -9.68 6.39 -2.54
CA VAL A 345 -10.99 5.75 -2.46
C VAL A 345 -10.85 4.49 -1.63
N ILE A 346 -11.72 4.33 -0.65
CA ILE A 346 -11.88 3.07 0.08
C ILE A 346 -13.33 2.61 0.02
N SER A 347 -13.55 1.33 -0.29
CA SER A 347 -14.89 0.76 -0.41
C SER A 347 -14.93 -0.71 0.01
N HIS A 348 -16.11 -1.12 0.49
CA HIS A 348 -16.42 -2.48 0.91
C HIS A 348 -15.40 -3.09 1.89
N SER A 349 -14.65 -2.24 2.59
CA SER A 349 -13.56 -2.62 3.46
C SER A 349 -14.05 -2.61 4.90
N ARG A 350 -13.38 -3.36 5.78
CA ARG A 350 -13.82 -3.47 7.17
C ARG A 350 -12.69 -3.53 8.16
N LEU A 351 -12.99 -3.06 9.36
CA LEU A 351 -12.21 -3.31 10.55
C LEU A 351 -12.64 -4.65 11.14
N ASP A 352 -11.70 -5.58 11.29
CA ASP A 352 -11.97 -6.95 11.74
C ASP A 352 -11.35 -7.21 13.14
N GLY A 353 -11.95 -8.15 13.88
CA GLY A 353 -11.83 -8.25 15.33
C GLY A 353 -10.72 -9.18 15.83
N GLY A 354 -9.68 -8.61 16.47
CA GLY A 354 -8.57 -9.37 17.08
C GLY A 354 -7.97 -8.72 18.33
N GLY A 355 -8.80 -8.34 19.31
CA GLY A 355 -8.33 -8.08 20.68
C GLY A 355 -7.62 -6.76 21.01
N ALA A 356 -7.40 -5.83 20.06
CA ALA A 356 -6.64 -4.60 20.36
C ALA A 356 -7.36 -3.24 20.17
N GLY A 357 -8.37 -3.07 19.31
CA GLY A 357 -8.95 -1.72 19.02
C GLY A 357 -9.95 -1.21 20.05
N ALA A 358 -9.94 0.00 20.63
CA ALA A 358 -9.14 1.23 20.62
C ALA A 358 -9.00 2.05 19.32
N GLY A 359 -10.13 2.48 18.76
CA GLY A 359 -10.21 3.69 17.92
C GLY A 359 -10.29 3.41 16.42
N ILE A 360 -11.29 4.00 15.77
CA ILE A 360 -11.45 4.00 14.32
C ILE A 360 -10.80 5.28 13.79
N GLN A 361 -9.97 5.12 12.77
CA GLN A 361 -9.35 6.22 12.06
C GLN A 361 -10.38 6.85 11.12
N THR A 362 -10.39 8.18 11.00
CA THR A 362 -11.25 8.87 10.04
C THR A 362 -10.61 8.93 8.66
N LEU A 363 -11.40 8.84 7.60
CA LEU A 363 -10.94 8.91 6.22
C LEU A 363 -11.01 10.37 5.73
N THR A 364 -10.11 11.24 6.17
CA THR A 364 -10.24 12.68 5.94
C THR A 364 -9.79 13.12 4.56
N THR A 365 -10.48 12.66 3.52
CA THR A 365 -10.45 13.23 2.17
C THR A 365 -11.84 13.63 1.72
N ALA A 366 -11.94 14.60 0.81
CA ALA A 366 -13.21 14.97 0.20
C ALA A 366 -13.88 13.78 -0.50
N ASN A 367 -13.11 12.91 -1.16
CA ASN A 367 -13.63 11.76 -1.92
C ASN A 367 -14.31 10.70 -1.04
N ASN A 368 -13.92 10.59 0.23
CA ASN A 368 -14.54 9.65 1.18
C ASN A 368 -15.50 10.34 2.16
N ASN A 369 -15.73 11.65 2.03
CA ASN A 369 -16.70 12.37 2.84
C ASN A 369 -18.09 12.31 2.20
N LYS A 370 -19.06 11.76 2.92
CA LYS A 370 -20.46 11.72 2.53
C LYS A 370 -21.16 13.08 2.72
N ILE A 371 -20.61 13.97 3.57
CA ILE A 371 -21.08 15.36 3.67
C ILE A 371 -20.55 16.14 2.45
N LYS A 372 -21.45 16.62 1.60
CA LYS A 372 -21.11 17.28 0.33
C LYS A 372 -20.36 18.61 0.49
N ASP A 373 -20.66 19.36 1.55
CA ASP A 373 -20.05 20.67 1.82
C ASP A 373 -19.56 20.76 3.28
N GLY A 374 -18.71 19.81 3.69
CA GLY A 374 -18.19 19.73 5.07
C GLY A 374 -17.24 20.87 5.46
N SER A 375 -16.65 21.55 4.47
CA SER A 375 -15.80 22.74 4.64
C SER A 375 -16.57 24.05 4.41
N PHE A 376 -17.87 23.99 4.12
CA PHE A 376 -18.74 25.15 3.90
C PHE A 376 -18.25 26.12 2.81
N ALA A 377 -17.49 25.59 1.83
CA ALA A 377 -16.86 26.36 0.77
C ALA A 377 -17.70 26.37 -0.53
N PHE A 378 -18.64 25.45 -0.68
CA PHE A 378 -19.38 25.24 -1.93
C PHE A 378 -20.62 26.13 -2.05
N SER A 379 -21.29 26.43 -0.93
CA SER A 379 -22.61 27.07 -0.91
C SER A 379 -22.70 28.25 0.06
N THR A 380 -23.71 29.09 -0.11
CA THR A 380 -24.12 30.09 0.89
C THR A 380 -25.18 29.57 1.86
N LYS A 381 -25.77 28.40 1.58
CA LYS A 381 -26.72 27.69 2.47
C LYS A 381 -26.16 26.36 2.93
N PRO A 382 -26.34 25.98 4.21
CA PRO A 382 -25.73 24.77 4.75
C PRO A 382 -26.50 23.51 4.32
N PHE A 383 -25.99 22.83 3.29
CA PHE A 383 -26.63 21.64 2.71
C PHE A 383 -26.70 20.47 3.69
N GLY A 384 -27.90 19.88 3.83
CA GLY A 384 -28.14 18.71 4.68
C GLY A 384 -28.12 19.00 6.19
N TRP A 385 -27.89 20.27 6.59
CA TRP A 385 -27.98 20.72 7.97
C TRP A 385 -29.36 21.25 8.27
N GLU A 386 -29.92 20.85 9.40
CA GLU A 386 -31.24 21.27 9.84
C GLU A 386 -31.29 21.56 11.34
N VAL A 387 -32.14 22.50 11.74
CA VAL A 387 -32.43 22.81 13.14
C VAL A 387 -33.22 21.67 13.80
N SER A 388 -32.98 21.44 15.08
CA SER A 388 -33.69 20.46 15.91
C SER A 388 -33.94 21.04 17.30
N GLY A 389 -35.09 21.69 17.46
CA GLY A 389 -35.51 22.33 18.72
C GLY A 389 -36.07 23.73 18.52
N GLY A 390 -36.96 24.13 19.42
CA GLY A 390 -37.80 25.31 19.25
C GLY A 390 -38.94 25.08 18.27
N ASN A 391 -39.65 26.15 17.93
CA ASN A 391 -40.63 26.20 16.84
C ASN A 391 -39.91 26.45 15.52
N VAL A 392 -39.87 25.43 14.66
CA VAL A 392 -39.12 25.44 13.40
C VAL A 392 -39.95 26.08 12.29
N SER A 393 -39.39 27.10 11.64
CA SER A 393 -40.01 27.75 10.48
C SER A 393 -39.51 27.21 9.15
N ASP A 394 -38.22 26.89 9.07
CA ASP A 394 -37.53 26.31 7.93
C ASP A 394 -36.33 25.49 8.42
N PRO A 395 -35.59 24.76 7.56
CA PRO A 395 -34.52 23.89 8.02
C PRO A 395 -33.38 24.65 8.71
N PHE A 396 -33.24 25.95 8.48
CA PHE A 396 -32.13 26.77 8.98
C PHE A 396 -32.53 27.68 10.14
N THR A 397 -33.82 27.78 10.45
CA THR A 397 -34.35 28.74 11.41
C THR A 397 -35.40 28.13 12.33
N SER A 398 -35.22 28.33 13.63
CA SER A 398 -36.27 28.21 14.64
C SER A 398 -36.27 29.42 15.56
N ASP A 399 -37.26 29.53 16.43
CA ASP A 399 -37.24 30.53 17.52
C ASP A 399 -36.10 30.28 18.54
N ALA A 400 -35.44 29.12 18.49
CA ALA A 400 -34.37 28.74 19.39
C ALA A 400 -32.96 28.96 18.82
N ILE A 401 -32.75 28.74 17.52
CA ILE A 401 -31.45 28.91 16.84
C ILE A 401 -31.59 29.34 15.37
N THR A 402 -30.50 29.88 14.81
CA THR A 402 -30.32 30.09 13.36
C THR A 402 -29.02 29.46 12.86
N LEU A 403 -29.05 28.95 11.63
CA LEU A 403 -27.93 28.38 10.90
C LEU A 403 -27.56 29.29 9.72
N ALA A 404 -26.29 29.67 9.59
CA ALA A 404 -25.78 30.44 8.46
C ALA A 404 -24.34 30.06 8.14
N ILE A 405 -23.91 30.22 6.89
CA ILE A 405 -22.49 30.12 6.53
C ILE A 405 -21.85 31.51 6.72
N GLU A 406 -20.77 31.58 7.50
CA GLU A 406 -20.01 32.81 7.74
C GLU A 406 -18.62 32.70 7.10
N ALA A 407 -18.33 33.61 6.17
CA ALA A 407 -17.05 33.65 5.47
C ALA A 407 -15.93 34.16 6.40
N GLY A 408 -14.76 33.52 6.34
CA GLY A 408 -13.59 33.93 7.14
C GLY A 408 -13.62 33.51 8.61
N ALA A 409 -14.68 32.86 9.07
CA ALA A 409 -14.85 32.48 10.48
C ALA A 409 -14.31 31.10 10.83
N GLY A 410 -13.98 30.27 9.84
CA GLY A 410 -13.49 28.90 9.98
C GLY A 410 -11.99 28.79 10.27
N VAL A 411 -11.49 27.55 10.28
CA VAL A 411 -10.09 27.23 10.52
C VAL A 411 -9.22 27.91 9.46
N ASN A 412 -8.18 28.63 9.89
CA ASN A 412 -7.29 29.37 8.99
C ASN A 412 -8.01 30.39 8.08
N GLY A 413 -9.17 30.91 8.50
CA GLY A 413 -9.94 31.88 7.72
C GLY A 413 -10.79 31.27 6.61
N SER A 414 -11.07 29.97 6.65
CA SER A 414 -12.08 29.33 5.80
C SER A 414 -13.50 29.82 6.14
N ASN A 415 -14.49 29.31 5.40
CA ASN A 415 -15.88 29.46 5.78
C ASN A 415 -16.22 28.50 6.93
N ALA A 416 -17.23 28.84 7.73
CA ALA A 416 -17.74 27.96 8.77
C ALA A 416 -19.27 28.01 8.83
N LEU A 417 -19.89 26.91 9.26
CA LEU A 417 -21.28 26.93 9.69
C LEU A 417 -21.36 27.62 11.05
N LYS A 418 -22.03 28.76 11.09
CA LYS A 418 -22.37 29.51 12.29
C LYS A 418 -23.74 29.11 12.80
N VAL A 419 -23.80 28.75 14.07
CA VAL A 419 -25.03 28.51 14.81
C VAL A 419 -25.19 29.58 15.87
N THR A 420 -26.27 30.36 15.82
CA THR A 420 -26.55 31.40 16.81
C THR A 420 -27.70 30.98 17.71
N LYS A 421 -27.49 30.98 19.03
CA LYS A 421 -28.53 30.68 20.01
C LYS A 421 -29.44 31.89 20.24
N LEU A 422 -30.72 31.76 19.93
CA LEU A 422 -31.73 32.81 20.13
C LEU A 422 -32.51 32.64 21.44
N GLY A 423 -32.86 31.39 21.78
CA GLY A 423 -33.54 31.07 23.03
C GLY A 423 -32.64 31.27 24.26
N ASN A 424 -33.23 31.38 25.45
CA ASN A 424 -32.48 31.47 26.70
C ASN A 424 -31.59 30.23 26.94
N THR A 425 -30.59 30.34 27.82
CA THR A 425 -29.88 29.17 28.33
C THR A 425 -30.88 28.18 28.93
N ASN A 426 -30.60 26.88 28.83
CA ASN A 426 -31.45 25.79 29.33
C ASN A 426 -32.81 25.69 28.63
N THR A 427 -32.88 26.07 27.35
CA THR A 427 -34.06 25.82 26.49
C THR A 427 -33.71 24.84 25.38
N ASN A 428 -34.70 24.08 24.92
CA ASN A 428 -34.50 23.13 23.82
C ASN A 428 -33.99 23.84 22.56
N ALA A 429 -32.82 23.43 22.09
CA ALA A 429 -32.12 24.01 20.95
C ALA A 429 -31.11 22.97 20.46
N GLY A 430 -30.97 22.85 19.15
CA GLY A 430 -30.06 21.86 18.58
C GLY A 430 -30.03 21.95 17.08
N LEU A 431 -29.04 21.31 16.48
CA LEU A 431 -28.90 21.17 15.03
C LEU A 431 -28.49 19.75 14.72
N ARG A 432 -28.69 19.33 13.48
CA ARG A 432 -28.24 18.04 13.00
C ARG A 432 -27.90 18.08 11.53
N VAL A 433 -27.02 17.18 11.09
CA VAL A 433 -26.73 16.93 9.68
C VAL A 433 -27.22 15.54 9.30
N VAL A 434 -27.97 15.45 8.20
CA VAL A 434 -28.56 14.22 7.68
C VAL A 434 -27.76 13.76 6.48
N VAL A 435 -27.17 12.57 6.56
CA VAL A 435 -26.21 12.08 5.58
C VAL A 435 -26.64 10.70 5.09
N PRO A 436 -26.84 10.48 3.77
CA PRO A 436 -27.21 9.17 3.26
C PRO A 436 -26.07 8.16 3.43
N VAL A 437 -26.43 6.92 3.75
CA VAL A 437 -25.49 5.80 3.96
C VAL A 437 -26.00 4.54 3.28
N SER A 438 -25.09 3.60 3.01
CA SER A 438 -25.43 2.29 2.47
C SER A 438 -25.29 1.21 3.55
N GLN A 439 -26.11 0.16 3.44
CA GLN A 439 -26.04 -0.98 4.34
C GLN A 439 -24.62 -1.58 4.41
N TYR A 440 -24.25 -2.07 5.60
CA TYR A 440 -22.96 -2.71 5.90
C TYR A 440 -21.71 -1.83 5.88
N GLU A 441 -21.79 -0.55 5.48
CA GLU A 441 -20.69 0.41 5.63
C GLU A 441 -20.28 0.54 7.11
N GLN A 442 -18.98 0.74 7.36
CA GLN A 442 -18.48 1.17 8.67
C GLN A 442 -18.18 2.66 8.63
N LEU A 443 -18.73 3.40 9.60
CA LEU A 443 -18.70 4.87 9.59
C LEU A 443 -17.63 5.43 10.53
N GLY A 444 -17.01 6.53 10.13
CA GLY A 444 -16.30 7.46 11.02
C GLY A 444 -16.91 8.86 10.89
N ALA A 445 -16.98 9.63 11.97
CA ALA A 445 -17.49 11.01 11.91
C ALA A 445 -16.61 11.96 12.71
N CYS A 446 -16.45 13.17 12.19
CA CYS A 446 -15.63 14.22 12.79
C CYS A 446 -16.20 15.61 12.53
N PHE A 447 -15.78 16.57 13.33
CA PHE A 447 -16.04 17.99 13.12
C PHE A 447 -15.04 18.81 13.94
N THR A 448 -14.73 20.01 13.46
CA THR A 448 -13.93 20.99 14.19
C THR A 448 -14.87 22.08 14.68
N LEU A 449 -14.85 22.37 15.98
CA LEU A 449 -15.77 23.32 16.59
C LEU A 449 -15.07 24.44 17.35
N LYS A 450 -15.72 25.60 17.41
CA LYS A 450 -15.35 26.75 18.24
C LYS A 450 -16.60 27.41 18.82
N ALA A 451 -16.62 27.65 20.12
CA ALA A 451 -17.69 28.33 20.83
C ALA A 451 -17.29 29.78 21.19
N LEU A 452 -18.16 30.73 20.93
CA LEU A 452 -18.07 32.12 21.41
C LEU A 452 -19.24 32.40 22.36
N ASN A 453 -18.97 33.06 23.48
CA ASN A 453 -19.95 33.25 24.54
C ASN A 453 -20.60 31.92 24.96
N GLY A 454 -19.79 30.85 25.03
CA GLY A 454 -20.21 29.53 25.49
C GLY A 454 -20.61 29.59 26.96
N GLY A 455 -21.80 29.10 27.30
CA GLY A 455 -22.20 28.97 28.71
C GLY A 455 -21.27 28.01 29.46
N SER A 456 -21.48 27.86 30.77
CA SER A 456 -20.68 26.96 31.62
C SER A 456 -21.05 25.47 31.54
N GLY A 457 -22.03 25.10 30.70
CA GLY A 457 -22.54 23.74 30.62
C GLY A 457 -22.05 22.94 29.41
N ASN A 458 -22.41 21.65 29.41
CA ASN A 458 -22.01 20.72 28.37
C ASN A 458 -22.92 20.82 27.15
N LEU A 459 -22.31 20.74 25.96
CA LEU A 459 -22.98 20.43 24.71
C LEU A 459 -22.94 18.90 24.52
N PHE A 460 -23.97 18.34 23.92
CA PHE A 460 -24.01 16.90 23.65
C PHE A 460 -24.04 16.65 22.15
N ALA A 461 -23.18 15.75 21.68
CA ALA A 461 -23.10 15.35 20.29
C ALA A 461 -23.42 13.87 20.16
N THR A 462 -24.34 13.49 19.26
CA THR A 462 -24.77 12.09 19.11
C THR A 462 -24.68 11.68 17.65
N LEU A 463 -24.21 10.47 17.38
CA LEU A 463 -24.24 9.87 16.04
C LEU A 463 -25.23 8.71 16.03
N ARG A 464 -26.23 8.76 15.15
CA ARG A 464 -27.31 7.77 15.10
C ARG A 464 -27.57 7.28 13.68
N TYR A 465 -27.83 5.99 13.54
CA TYR A 465 -28.45 5.44 12.33
C TYR A 465 -29.92 5.80 12.34
N VAL A 466 -30.46 6.20 11.19
CA VAL A 466 -31.88 6.57 11.08
C VAL A 466 -32.52 6.06 9.80
N CYS A 467 -33.83 5.87 9.85
CA CYS A 467 -34.70 5.77 8.69
C CYS A 467 -35.50 7.07 8.56
N ILE A 468 -35.27 7.81 7.47
CA ILE A 468 -36.06 8.99 7.12
C ILE A 468 -37.35 8.52 6.44
N GLN A 469 -38.49 8.91 6.98
CA GLN A 469 -39.82 8.58 6.44
C GLN A 469 -40.19 9.53 5.30
N GLU A 470 -40.12 10.82 5.57
CA GLU A 470 -40.49 11.91 4.68
C GLU A 470 -39.89 13.23 5.21
N THR A 471 -40.19 14.33 4.54
CA THR A 471 -39.81 15.68 4.94
C THR A 471 -41.06 16.46 5.30
N GLU A 472 -41.04 17.17 6.43
CA GLU A 472 -42.13 18.07 6.83
C GLU A 472 -42.30 19.23 5.84
N SER A 473 -43.43 19.94 5.92
CA SER A 473 -43.67 21.14 5.09
C SER A 473 -42.67 22.27 5.34
N ASN A 474 -42.04 22.30 6.52
CA ASN A 474 -40.94 23.21 6.85
C ASN A 474 -39.57 22.72 6.34
N GLY A 475 -39.50 21.59 5.63
CA GLY A 475 -38.27 21.06 5.06
C GLY A 475 -37.41 20.19 5.99
N VAL A 476 -37.84 19.94 7.23
CA VAL A 476 -37.09 19.12 8.20
C VAL A 476 -37.43 17.63 8.06
N SER A 477 -36.42 16.78 8.24
CA SER A 477 -36.55 15.33 8.08
C SER A 477 -37.37 14.67 9.21
N ILE A 478 -38.34 13.81 8.87
CA ILE A 478 -39.09 12.99 9.83
C ILE A 478 -38.38 11.66 10.04
N ILE A 479 -38.02 11.35 11.29
CA ILE A 479 -37.32 10.13 11.67
C ILE A 479 -38.34 9.07 12.10
N ALA A 480 -38.52 8.02 11.30
CA ALA A 480 -39.38 6.88 11.66
C ALA A 480 -38.72 5.95 12.69
N LYS A 481 -37.38 5.82 12.61
CA LYS A 481 -36.61 4.94 13.48
C LYS A 481 -35.21 5.50 13.69
N SER A 482 -34.68 5.37 14.90
CA SER A 482 -33.29 5.69 15.20
C SER A 482 -32.65 4.68 16.15
N ASP A 483 -31.34 4.50 16.01
CA ASP A 483 -30.50 3.73 16.93
C ASP A 483 -29.09 4.36 17.00
N ALA A 484 -28.35 4.11 18.07
CA ALA A 484 -27.02 4.66 18.27
C ALA A 484 -26.02 4.08 17.25
N ALA A 485 -25.30 4.96 16.54
CA ALA A 485 -24.18 4.58 15.66
C ALA A 485 -22.83 4.72 16.36
N ALA A 486 -22.73 5.56 17.40
CA ALA A 486 -21.54 5.74 18.24
C ALA A 486 -21.94 5.99 19.70
N TRP A 487 -20.95 6.04 20.58
CA TRP A 487 -21.14 6.64 21.90
C TRP A 487 -21.34 8.16 21.79
N ASP A 488 -22.22 8.68 22.63
CA ASP A 488 -22.51 10.11 22.70
C ASP A 488 -21.28 10.86 23.23
N GLY A 489 -21.00 12.01 22.61
CA GLY A 489 -19.99 12.95 23.05
C GLY A 489 -20.56 13.95 24.04
N THR A 490 -19.85 14.16 25.14
CA THR A 490 -20.08 15.27 26.06
C THR A 490 -18.95 16.28 25.88
N LEU A 491 -19.29 17.50 25.46
CA LEU A 491 -18.35 18.54 25.08
C LEU A 491 -18.51 19.73 26.04
N ASN A 492 -17.48 20.06 26.82
CA ASN A 492 -17.52 21.28 27.61
C ASN A 492 -17.30 22.48 26.67
N ALA A 493 -18.25 23.42 26.58
CA ALA A 493 -18.15 24.55 25.66
C ALA A 493 -16.88 25.39 25.86
N ASN A 494 -16.33 25.44 27.08
CA ASN A 494 -15.10 26.17 27.40
C ASN A 494 -13.85 25.54 26.76
N ASP A 495 -13.85 24.23 26.50
CA ASP A 495 -12.72 23.54 25.84
C ASP A 495 -12.58 23.92 24.37
N TYR A 496 -13.56 24.66 23.85
CA TYR A 496 -13.70 25.03 22.44
C TYR A 496 -13.65 26.55 22.24
N ALA A 497 -12.99 27.30 23.13
CA ALA A 497 -12.70 28.73 22.91
C ALA A 497 -11.87 28.98 21.62
N GLN A 498 -11.12 27.96 21.19
CA GLN A 498 -10.44 27.87 19.90
C GLN A 498 -10.96 26.66 19.12
N PHE A 499 -10.70 26.64 17.81
CA PHE A 499 -11.04 25.50 16.98
C PHE A 499 -10.32 24.24 17.46
N LYS A 500 -11.11 23.22 17.78
CA LYS A 500 -10.62 21.91 18.20
C LYS A 500 -11.49 20.83 17.56
N GLU A 501 -10.84 19.78 17.10
CA GLU A 501 -11.53 18.66 16.46
C GLU A 501 -12.12 17.71 17.50
N TYR A 502 -13.29 17.17 17.19
CA TYR A 502 -13.90 16.04 17.87
C TYR A 502 -14.16 14.92 16.87
N ARG A 503 -13.96 13.67 17.29
CA ARG A 503 -14.20 12.48 16.49
C ARG A 503 -15.05 11.48 17.24
N PHE A 504 -16.03 10.90 16.55
CA PHE A 504 -16.84 9.83 17.10
C PHE A 504 -16.13 8.49 17.03
N ASN A 505 -16.33 7.70 18.08
CA ASN A 505 -16.01 6.28 18.07
C ASN A 505 -17.29 5.48 17.82
N SER A 506 -17.54 5.13 16.55
CA SER A 506 -18.70 4.33 16.12
C SER A 506 -18.66 2.85 16.53
N ASN A 507 -17.62 2.43 17.28
CA ASN A 507 -17.47 1.09 17.83
C ASN A 507 -17.64 -0.04 16.80
N ARG A 508 -17.11 0.14 15.58
CA ARG A 508 -17.11 -0.87 14.49
C ARG A 508 -18.50 -1.30 14.03
N ARG A 509 -19.53 -0.56 14.43
CA ARG A 509 -20.92 -0.84 14.05
C ARG A 509 -21.06 -0.67 12.55
N LYS A 510 -21.74 -1.62 11.94
CA LYS A 510 -22.13 -1.57 10.55
C LYS A 510 -23.48 -0.89 10.43
N VAL A 511 -23.68 -0.15 9.35
CA VAL A 511 -25.00 0.40 9.01
C VAL A 511 -26.01 -0.76 8.93
N PRO A 512 -27.07 -0.76 9.75
CA PRO A 512 -28.07 -1.82 9.74
C PRO A 512 -28.96 -1.72 8.49
N VAL A 513 -29.50 -2.85 8.06
CA VAL A 513 -30.29 -2.97 6.80
C VAL A 513 -31.49 -2.02 6.68
N TRP A 514 -32.03 -1.53 7.81
CA TRP A 514 -33.17 -0.61 7.83
C TRP A 514 -32.78 0.86 7.76
N ALA A 515 -31.51 1.20 7.99
CA ALA A 515 -31.07 2.59 8.02
C ALA A 515 -30.82 3.10 6.61
N THR A 516 -31.37 4.27 6.32
CA THR A 516 -31.17 4.98 5.04
C THR A 516 -30.16 6.12 5.18
N HIS A 517 -30.01 6.64 6.40
CA HIS A 517 -29.14 7.77 6.71
C HIS A 517 -28.41 7.56 8.04
N VAL A 518 -27.35 8.34 8.25
CA VAL A 518 -26.79 8.64 9.56
C VAL A 518 -27.09 10.10 9.88
N ILE A 519 -27.41 10.37 11.14
CA ILE A 519 -27.57 11.72 11.66
C ILE A 519 -26.50 11.98 12.71
N LEU A 520 -25.79 13.10 12.54
CA LEU A 520 -24.99 13.72 13.57
C LEU A 520 -25.79 14.88 14.16
N SER A 521 -26.18 14.77 15.43
CA SER A 521 -26.96 15.79 16.15
C SER A 521 -26.14 16.45 17.24
N PHE A 522 -26.46 17.71 17.50
CA PHE A 522 -25.89 18.54 18.55
C PHE A 522 -27.00 19.16 19.38
N ASN A 523 -26.99 18.87 20.67
CA ASN A 523 -27.87 19.51 21.64
C ASN A 523 -27.15 20.72 22.24
N LEU A 524 -27.78 21.89 22.09
CA LEU A 524 -27.29 23.20 22.51
C LEU A 524 -28.05 23.77 23.71
N TYR A 525 -28.69 22.90 24.50
CA TYR A 525 -29.47 23.28 25.68
C TYR A 525 -28.69 24.20 26.63
N ALA A 526 -27.42 23.88 26.89
CA ALA A 526 -26.56 24.65 27.80
C ALA A 526 -25.87 25.86 27.17
N LEU A 527 -26.02 26.08 25.86
CA LEU A 527 -25.41 27.24 25.18
C LEU A 527 -26.13 28.52 25.63
N ALA A 528 -25.37 29.56 25.96
CA ALA A 528 -25.93 30.81 26.42
C ALA A 528 -26.71 31.52 25.31
N LYS A 529 -27.70 32.35 25.69
CA LYS A 529 -28.39 33.23 24.74
C LYS A 529 -27.37 34.14 24.02
N ASN A 530 -27.52 34.30 22.71
CA ASN A 530 -26.57 34.97 21.81
C ASN A 530 -25.18 34.29 21.76
N GLY A 531 -25.05 33.09 22.34
CA GLY A 531 -23.89 32.23 22.15
C GLY A 531 -23.82 31.76 20.70
N VAL A 532 -22.58 31.62 20.21
CA VAL A 532 -22.31 31.18 18.85
C VAL A 532 -21.46 29.91 18.88
N LEU A 533 -21.84 28.94 18.05
CA LEU A 533 -21.04 27.75 17.80
C LEU A 533 -20.68 27.71 16.31
N TYR A 534 -19.39 27.67 16.01
CA TYR A 534 -18.87 27.46 14.67
C TYR A 534 -18.52 26.00 14.47
N PHE A 535 -18.89 25.46 13.31
CA PHE A 535 -18.47 24.17 12.80
C PHE A 535 -17.66 24.36 11.53
N ASP A 536 -16.58 23.58 11.40
CA ASP A 536 -15.74 23.49 10.21
C ASP A 536 -15.24 22.05 10.05
N ASN A 537 -14.79 21.68 8.84
CA ASN A 537 -14.24 20.37 8.50
C ASN A 537 -15.10 19.20 8.99
N ALA A 538 -16.43 19.33 8.83
CA ALA A 538 -17.37 18.28 9.20
C ALA A 538 -17.22 17.08 8.24
N CYS A 539 -17.09 15.88 8.80
CA CYS A 539 -16.95 14.67 8.04
C CYS A 539 -17.85 13.54 8.53
N VAL A 540 -18.43 12.82 7.56
CA VAL A 540 -18.95 11.46 7.74
C VAL A 540 -18.29 10.63 6.66
N THR A 541 -17.50 9.65 7.08
CA THR A 541 -16.64 8.85 6.23
C THR A 541 -17.02 7.39 6.32
N THR A 542 -16.85 6.65 5.23
CA THR A 542 -17.27 5.25 5.13
C THR A 542 -16.21 4.39 4.49
N MET A 543 -16.06 3.17 4.98
CA MET A 543 -15.29 2.11 4.32
C MET A 543 -16.15 0.90 4.02
#